data_AF-A0A5N6WX56-F1
#
_entry.id   AF-A0A5N6WX56-F1
#
_cell.length_a   1.000
_cell.length_b   1.000
_cell.length_c   1.000
_cell.angle_alpha   90.00
_cell.angle_beta   90.00
_cell.angle_gamma   90.00
#
_symmetry.space_group_name_H-M   'P 1'
#
loop_
_entity.id
_entity.type
_entity.pdbx_description
1 polymer ?
#
loop_
_entity_poly.entity_id
_entity_poly.type
_entity_poly.pdbx_seq_one_letter_code
_entity_poly.pdbx_strand_id
1 'polypeptide(L)'
;MGLISRLVTFFGLVLLAHAGYSAHEHTVLYSNARLSASTALPQDIVIEALVSLVLVSVGLVLGAPKLKPISWSQWAGEIEKEGGGRNPYRRLEERYNFWDVRAKRKEFADWVKGENPLKE
;
A
#
# COMPACT_ATOMS: atom_id res chain seq x y z
N MET A 1 -2.58 -0.97 2.03
CA MET A 1 -2.86 0.31 2.73
C MET A 1 -4.16 0.14 3.48
N GLY A 2 -4.11 0.08 4.81
CA GLY A 2 -5.34 0.03 5.62
C GLY A 2 -6.16 1.30 5.42
N LEU A 3 -7.47 1.23 5.67
CA LEU A 3 -8.34 2.42 5.63
C LEU A 3 -7.83 3.51 6.58
N ILE A 4 -7.37 3.12 7.77
CA ILE A 4 -6.85 4.02 8.80
C ILE A 4 -5.61 4.78 8.29
N SER A 5 -4.64 4.09 7.67
CA SER A 5 -3.43 4.75 7.16
C SER A 5 -3.77 5.79 6.08
N ARG A 6 -4.74 5.48 5.21
CA ARG A 6 -5.22 6.41 4.18
C ARG A 6 -5.90 7.65 4.79
N LEU A 7 -6.76 7.46 5.79
CA LEU A 7 -7.43 8.57 6.46
C LEU A 7 -6.43 9.47 7.20
N VAL A 8 -5.46 8.88 7.90
CA VAL A 8 -4.40 9.63 8.60
C VAL A 8 -3.54 10.41 7.61
N THR A 9 -3.08 9.80 6.51
CA THR A 9 -2.32 10.51 5.47
C THR A 9 -3.15 11.62 4.84
N PHE A 10 -4.41 11.36 4.48
CA PHE A 10 -5.28 12.37 3.87
C PHE A 10 -5.49 13.57 4.80
N PHE A 11 -5.83 13.32 6.06
CA PHE A 11 -6.00 14.37 7.05
C PHE A 11 -4.72 15.16 7.29
N GLY A 12 -3.57 14.47 7.40
CA GLY A 12 -2.26 15.13 7.50
C GLY A 12 -1.94 16.03 6.30
N LEU A 13 -2.28 15.60 5.08
CA LEU A 13 -2.09 16.41 3.87
C LEU A 13 -3.01 17.65 3.85
N VAL A 14 -4.24 17.53 4.34
CA VAL A 14 -5.15 18.68 4.48
C VAL A 14 -4.58 19.70 5.47
N LEU A 15 -4.08 19.26 6.63
CA LEU A 15 -3.43 20.15 7.60
C LEU A 15 -2.16 20.79 7.04
N LEU A 16 -1.34 20.04 6.29
CA LEU A 16 -0.13 20.57 5.68
C LEU A 16 -0.45 21.64 4.63
N ALA A 17 -1.49 21.41 3.81
CA ALA A 17 -1.97 22.39 2.85
C ALA A 17 -2.53 23.64 3.55
N HIS A 18 -3.25 23.46 4.66
CA HIS A 18 -3.76 24.56 5.48
C HIS A 18 -2.62 25.40 6.07
N ALA A 19 -1.64 24.78 6.73
CA ALA A 19 -0.47 25.47 7.26
C ALA A 19 0.33 26.20 6.16
N GLY A 20 0.46 25.60 4.97
CA GLY A 20 1.10 26.22 3.81
C GLY A 20 0.35 27.44 3.29
N TYR A 21 -0.99 27.38 3.27
CA TYR A 21 -1.83 28.52 2.91
C TYR A 21 -1.76 29.64 3.96
N SER A 22 -1.81 29.30 5.26
CA SER A 22 -1.63 30.26 6.36
C SER A 22 -0.27 30.95 6.29
N ALA A 23 0.81 30.21 6.00
CA ALA A 23 2.13 30.78 5.80
C ALA A 23 2.16 31.74 4.60
N HIS A 24 1.53 31.37 3.49
CA HIS A 24 1.42 32.23 2.31
C HIS A 24 0.67 33.52 2.61
N GLU A 25 -0.53 33.45 3.22
CA GLU A 25 -1.28 34.64 3.60
C GLU A 25 -0.50 35.52 4.58
N HIS A 26 0.14 34.91 5.57
CA HIS A 26 0.99 35.63 6.52
C HIS A 26 2.13 36.36 5.80
N THR A 27 2.85 35.69 4.89
CA THR A 27 3.93 36.32 4.12
C THR A 27 3.41 37.43 3.19
N VAL A 28 2.29 37.22 2.49
CA VAL A 28 1.72 38.22 1.56
C VAL A 28 1.21 39.46 2.31
N LEU A 29 0.56 39.29 3.46
CA LEU A 29 0.08 40.42 4.26
C LEU A 29 1.24 41.15 4.95
N TYR A 30 2.20 40.43 5.52
CA TYR A 30 3.37 41.04 6.18
C TYR A 30 4.33 41.72 5.20
N SER A 31 4.52 41.18 4.00
CA SER A 31 5.35 41.81 2.97
C SER A 31 4.76 43.15 2.49
N ASN A 32 3.43 43.28 2.47
CA ASN A 32 2.75 44.52 2.13
C ASN A 32 2.71 45.55 3.29
N ALA A 33 2.89 45.11 4.54
CA ALA A 33 2.74 45.94 5.75
C ALA A 33 3.99 46.76 6.18
N ARG A 34 5.10 46.70 5.42
CA ARG A 34 6.32 47.55 5.51
C ARG A 34 7.40 47.17 6.57
N LEU A 35 8.64 47.10 6.06
CA LEU A 35 9.92 47.68 6.56
C LEU A 35 10.37 47.59 8.04
N SER A 36 9.63 47.05 9.01
CA SER A 36 10.07 47.10 10.41
C SER A 36 9.61 45.96 11.34
N ALA A 37 9.03 44.89 10.81
CA ALA A 37 8.61 43.73 11.61
C ALA A 37 9.40 42.47 11.24
N SER A 38 9.65 41.63 12.25
CA SER A 38 10.26 40.31 12.11
C SER A 38 9.60 39.51 10.98
N THR A 39 10.40 38.93 10.09
CA THR A 39 9.96 38.03 9.02
C THR A 39 9.69 36.61 9.50
N ALA A 40 9.86 36.35 10.81
CA ALA A 40 9.64 35.03 11.38
C ALA A 40 8.15 34.64 11.31
N LEU A 41 7.90 33.39 10.95
CA LEU A 41 6.55 32.82 10.97
C LEU A 41 6.04 32.70 12.42
N PRO A 42 4.75 32.98 12.65
CA PRO A 42 4.07 32.68 13.89
C PRO A 42 4.25 31.23 14.33
N GLN A 43 4.36 31.03 15.64
CA GLN A 43 4.64 29.73 16.23
C GLN A 43 3.52 28.71 16.00
N ASP A 44 2.27 29.16 15.93
CA ASP A 44 1.11 28.32 15.59
C ASP A 44 1.24 27.69 14.20
N ILE A 45 1.59 28.47 13.17
CA ILE A 45 1.82 27.97 11.80
C ILE A 45 2.97 26.95 11.78
N VAL A 46 4.06 27.22 12.51
CA VAL A 46 5.21 26.31 12.60
C VAL A 46 4.80 24.99 13.27
N ILE A 47 4.06 25.05 14.39
CA ILE A 47 3.60 23.84 15.09
C ILE A 47 2.62 23.05 14.22
N GLU A 48 1.68 23.71 13.55
CA GLU A 48 0.73 23.06 12.63
C GLU A 48 1.45 22.33 11.49
N ALA A 49 2.48 22.97 10.89
CA ALA A 49 3.31 22.36 9.86
C ALA A 49 4.12 21.16 10.38
N LEU A 50 4.68 21.24 11.60
CA LEU A 50 5.41 20.11 12.20
C LEU A 50 4.49 18.94 12.54
N VAL A 51 3.31 19.21 13.11
CA VAL A 51 2.32 18.18 13.45
C VAL A 51 1.78 17.51 12.18
N SER A 52 1.48 18.29 11.14
CA SER A 52 1.04 17.75 9.85
C SER A 52 2.11 16.88 9.18
N LEU A 53 3.39 17.30 9.22
CA LEU A 53 4.52 16.50 8.73
C LEU A 53 4.62 15.15 9.44
N VAL A 54 4.50 15.14 10.78
CA VAL A 54 4.51 13.90 11.58
C VAL A 54 3.33 13.01 11.19
N LEU A 55 2.12 13.56 11.10
CA LEU A 55 0.92 12.80 10.71
C LEU A 55 1.02 12.19 9.31
N VAL A 56 1.48 12.96 8.33
CA VAL A 56 1.71 12.45 6.96
C VAL A 56 2.73 11.34 6.97
N SER A 57 3.85 11.53 7.66
CA SER A 57 4.93 10.53 7.76
C SER A 57 4.44 9.23 8.41
N VAL A 58 3.71 9.34 9.52
CA VAL A 58 3.11 8.19 10.21
C VAL A 58 2.09 7.49 9.31
N GLY A 59 1.20 8.22 8.65
CA GLY A 59 0.22 7.64 7.74
C GLY A 59 0.86 6.89 6.57
N LEU A 60 1.93 7.44 5.98
CA LEU A 60 2.69 6.80 4.90
C LEU A 60 3.40 5.52 5.37
N VAL A 61 4.07 5.58 6.53
CA VAL A 61 4.78 4.41 7.10
C VAL A 61 3.81 3.29 7.48
N LEU A 62 2.69 3.61 8.14
CA LEU A 62 1.64 2.63 8.47
C LEU A 62 0.96 2.06 7.22
N GLY A 63 0.96 2.81 6.13
CA GLY A 63 0.41 2.38 4.85
C GLY A 63 1.30 1.42 4.07
N ALA A 64 2.60 1.44 4.32
CA ALA A 64 3.60 0.68 3.57
C ALA A 64 3.33 -0.84 3.65
N PRO A 65 3.53 -1.57 2.54
CA PRO A 65 3.44 -3.03 2.57
C PRO A 65 4.52 -3.60 3.50
N LYS A 66 4.20 -4.73 4.16
CA LYS A 66 5.19 -5.47 4.94
C LYS A 66 6.36 -5.88 4.05
N LEU A 67 7.56 -5.85 4.63
CA LEU A 67 8.77 -6.32 3.95
C LEU A 67 8.62 -7.80 3.61
N LYS A 68 9.11 -8.17 2.43
CA LYS A 68 9.17 -9.58 2.03
C LYS A 68 10.34 -10.26 2.76
N PRO A 69 10.21 -11.54 3.15
CA PRO A 69 11.32 -12.29 3.71
C PRO A 69 12.45 -12.44 2.69
N ILE A 70 13.69 -12.46 3.18
CA ILE A 70 14.90 -12.57 2.35
C ILE A 70 15.08 -14.00 1.83
N SER A 71 14.69 -14.99 2.65
CA SER A 71 14.77 -16.40 2.26
C SER A 71 13.68 -16.77 1.27
N TRP A 72 14.09 -17.33 0.12
CA TRP A 72 13.18 -17.79 -0.90
C TRP A 72 12.20 -18.86 -0.40
N SER A 73 12.67 -19.81 0.40
CA SER A 73 11.82 -20.90 0.90
C SER A 73 10.74 -20.39 1.85
N GLN A 74 11.06 -19.38 2.66
CA GLN A 74 10.10 -18.74 3.54
C GLN A 74 9.06 -17.95 2.74
N TRP A 75 9.53 -17.16 1.76
CA TRP A 75 8.65 -16.41 0.88
C TRP A 75 7.73 -17.32 0.06
N ALA A 76 8.28 -18.37 -0.56
CA ALA A 76 7.52 -19.34 -1.35
C ALA A 76 6.48 -20.06 -0.47
N GLY A 77 6.86 -20.47 0.75
CA GLY A 77 5.92 -21.09 1.69
C GLY A 77 4.79 -20.16 2.15
N GLU A 78 5.05 -18.86 2.33
CA GLU A 78 4.00 -17.87 2.60
C GLU A 78 3.05 -17.72 1.40
N ILE A 79 3.60 -17.66 0.19
CA ILE A 79 2.82 -17.53 -1.05
C ILE A 79 1.95 -18.77 -1.29
N GLU A 80 2.47 -19.97 -1.05
CA GLU A 80 1.72 -21.23 -1.14
C GLU A 80 0.56 -21.25 -0.13
N LYS A 81 0.79 -20.79 1.11
CA LYS A 81 -0.27 -20.65 2.12
C LYS A 81 -1.34 -19.63 1.73
N GLU A 82 -0.97 -18.57 1.02
CA GLU A 82 -1.90 -17.58 0.45
C GLU A 82 -2.61 -18.09 -0.83
N GLY A 83 -2.40 -19.36 -1.23
CA GLY A 83 -3.04 -19.97 -2.40
C GLY A 83 -2.30 -19.76 -3.72
N GLY A 84 -1.03 -19.38 -3.69
CA GLY A 84 -0.12 -19.36 -4.84
C GLY A 84 -0.40 -18.28 -5.89
N GLY A 85 -1.51 -17.53 -5.80
CA GLY A 85 -1.92 -16.55 -6.82
C GLY A 85 -0.93 -15.40 -7.01
N ARG A 86 -0.11 -15.11 -5.98
CA ARG A 86 0.92 -14.06 -6.00
C ARG A 86 2.29 -14.57 -6.47
N ASN A 87 2.41 -15.85 -6.82
CA ASN A 87 3.65 -16.42 -7.34
C ASN A 87 3.90 -15.95 -8.79
N PRO A 88 4.95 -15.17 -9.08
CA PRO A 88 5.31 -14.74 -10.42
C PRO A 88 5.81 -15.90 -11.31
N TYR A 89 6.28 -17.00 -10.71
CA TYR A 89 6.74 -18.21 -11.40
C TYR A 89 5.65 -19.25 -11.56
N ARG A 90 4.41 -18.96 -11.13
CA ARG A 90 3.29 -19.90 -11.17
C ARG A 90 3.11 -20.55 -12.54
N ARG A 91 3.26 -19.77 -13.62
CA ARG A 91 3.15 -20.29 -15.01
C ARG A 91 4.25 -21.31 -15.34
N LEU A 92 5.46 -21.13 -14.82
CA LEU A 92 6.60 -22.03 -15.04
C LEU A 92 6.47 -23.29 -14.17
N GLU A 93 5.93 -23.17 -12.97
CA GLU A 93 5.69 -24.29 -12.05
C GLU A 93 4.52 -25.17 -12.53
N GLU A 94 3.40 -24.55 -12.90
CA GLU A 94 2.19 -25.26 -13.36
C GLU A 94 2.30 -25.79 -14.79
N ARG A 95 3.28 -25.29 -15.57
CA ARG A 95 3.63 -25.81 -16.91
C ARG A 95 2.41 -26.01 -17.81
N TYR A 96 1.52 -25.03 -17.89
CA TYR A 96 0.28 -25.10 -18.68
C TYR A 96 0.46 -25.57 -20.12
N ASN A 97 1.62 -25.26 -20.74
CA ASN A 97 1.92 -25.66 -22.11
C ASN A 97 2.15 -27.17 -22.28
N PHE A 98 2.45 -27.88 -21.19
CA PHE A 98 2.72 -29.33 -21.16
C PHE A 98 1.59 -30.13 -20.50
N TRP A 99 0.44 -29.50 -20.27
CA TRP A 99 -0.74 -30.15 -19.73
C TRP A 99 -1.28 -31.19 -20.73
N ASP A 100 -1.59 -32.40 -20.26
CA ASP A 100 -2.28 -33.40 -21.06
C ASP A 100 -3.79 -33.13 -21.09
N VAL A 101 -4.23 -32.56 -22.21
CA VAL A 101 -5.64 -32.23 -22.46
C VAL A 101 -6.52 -33.47 -22.50
N ARG A 102 -6.01 -34.60 -23.01
CA ARG A 102 -6.82 -35.82 -23.17
C ARG A 102 -7.04 -36.48 -21.81
N ALA A 103 -5.98 -36.63 -21.02
CA ALA A 103 -6.08 -37.18 -19.66
C ALA A 103 -7.03 -36.37 -18.77
N LYS A 104 -6.93 -35.04 -18.80
CA LYS A 104 -7.77 -34.17 -17.96
C LYS A 104 -9.23 -34.12 -18.38
N ARG A 105 -9.52 -34.23 -19.69
CA ARG A 105 -10.90 -34.41 -20.17
C ARG A 105 -11.50 -35.74 -19.71
N LYS A 106 -10.70 -36.80 -19.67
CA LYS A 106 -11.12 -38.10 -19.15
C LYS A 106 -11.41 -38.02 -17.65
N GLU A 107 -10.48 -37.49 -16.84
CA GLU A 107 -10.71 -37.26 -15.39
C GLU A 107 -12.01 -36.50 -15.14
N PHE A 108 -12.26 -35.42 -15.88
CA PHE A 108 -13.49 -34.64 -15.74
C PHE A 108 -14.74 -35.45 -16.11
N ALA A 109 -14.70 -36.22 -17.20
CA ALA A 109 -15.82 -37.05 -17.63
C ALA A 109 -16.15 -38.15 -16.61
N ASP A 110 -15.14 -38.75 -16.00
CA ASP A 110 -15.30 -39.79 -14.98
C ASP A 110 -15.85 -39.18 -13.67
N TRP A 111 -15.35 -38.00 -13.28
CA TRP A 111 -15.91 -37.22 -12.16
C TRP A 111 -17.39 -36.86 -12.35
N VAL A 112 -17.80 -36.40 -13.54
CA VAL A 112 -19.22 -36.07 -13.84
C VAL A 112 -20.13 -37.29 -13.69
N LYS A 113 -19.62 -38.49 -14.00
CA LYS A 113 -20.37 -39.75 -13.85
C LYS A 113 -20.48 -40.20 -12.39
N GLY A 114 -19.83 -39.52 -11.45
CA GLY A 114 -19.79 -39.89 -10.04
C GLY A 114 -18.80 -41.03 -9.74
N GLU A 115 -17.99 -41.44 -10.71
CA GLU A 115 -16.86 -42.34 -10.49
C GLU A 115 -15.75 -41.52 -9.85
N ASN A 116 -15.63 -41.57 -8.52
CA ASN A 116 -14.62 -40.81 -7.81
C ASN A 116 -13.25 -41.49 -8.03
N PRO A 117 -12.32 -40.89 -8.79
CA PRO A 117 -11.05 -41.54 -9.12
C PRO A 117 -10.10 -41.65 -7.92
N LEU A 118 -10.47 -41.07 -6.77
CA LEU A 118 -9.67 -40.95 -5.55
C LEU A 118 -10.13 -41.91 -4.42
N LYS A 119 -10.97 -42.91 -4.72
CA LYS A 119 -11.28 -44.00 -3.79
C LYS A 119 -10.35 -45.19 -4.04
N GLU A 120 -9.13 -45.11 -3.52
CA GLU A 120 -8.35 -46.24 -2.98
C GLU A 120 -7.72 -45.81 -1.66
#